data_AF-A0A925LA05-F1
#
_entry.id   AF-A0A925LA05-F1
#
_cell.length_a   1.000
_cell.length_b   1.000
_cell.length_c   1.000
_cell.angle_alpha   90.00
_cell.angle_beta   90.00
_cell.angle_gamma   90.00
#
_symmetry.space_group_name_H-M   'P 1'
#
loop_
_entity.id
_entity.type
_entity.pdbx_description
1 polymer ?
#
loop_
_entity_poly.entity_id
_entity_poly.type
_entity_poly.pdbx_seq_one_letter_code
_entity_poly.pdbx_strand_id
1 'polypeptide(L)' 'MRGCQAWLRLGMAWELVVWERELSLTAIAHLMKFSDSSHLARAFKYGYGMSPTQFRNHKLVEIIGTRRPG' A
#
# COMPACT_ATOMS: atom_id res chain seq x y z
N MET A 1 -3.26 21.58 8.64
CA MET A 1 -3.87 20.41 7.95
C MET A 1 -2.81 19.35 7.63
N ARG A 2 -2.34 18.56 8.61
CA ARG A 2 -1.32 17.51 8.39
C ARG A 2 -1.92 16.14 8.01
N GLY A 3 -3.22 15.92 8.26
CA GLY A 3 -3.91 14.68 7.97
C GLY A 3 -4.07 14.37 6.47
N CYS A 4 -4.42 15.35 5.63
CA CYS A 4 -4.68 15.12 4.20
C CYS A 4 -3.48 14.56 3.43
N GLN A 5 -2.25 14.97 3.79
CA GLN A 5 -1.04 14.45 3.15
C GLN A 5 -0.78 12.97 3.46
N ALA A 6 -1.10 12.52 4.67
CA ALA A 6 -0.92 11.12 5.05
C ALA A 6 -1.89 10.22 4.27
N TRP A 7 -3.13 10.67 4.07
CA TRP A 7 -4.13 9.96 3.27
C TRP A 7 -3.76 9.87 1.79
N LEU A 8 -3.21 10.94 1.22
CA LEU A 8 -2.76 10.96 -0.19
C LEU A 8 -1.58 9.99 -0.43
N ARG A 9 -0.63 9.94 0.52
CA ARG A 9 0.49 8.98 0.50
C ARG A 9 -0.01 7.54 0.66
N LEU A 10 -1.06 7.34 1.45
CA LEU A 10 -1.64 6.03 1.67
C LEU A 10 -2.30 5.47 0.40
N GLY A 11 -2.97 6.32 -0.38
CA GLY A 11 -3.50 5.98 -1.70
C GLY A 11 -2.42 5.51 -2.68
N MET A 12 -1.31 6.26 -2.79
CA MET A 12 -0.19 5.86 -3.66
C MET A 12 0.53 4.61 -3.16
N ALA A 13 0.62 4.41 -1.84
CA ALA A 13 1.16 3.19 -1.27
C ALA A 13 0.34 1.96 -1.69
N TRP A 14 -0.98 2.09 -1.81
CA TRP A 14 -1.86 1.01 -2.28
C TRP A 14 -1.54 0.58 -3.71
N GLU A 15 -1.42 1.53 -4.64
CA GLU A 15 -1.02 1.26 -6.03
C GLU A 15 0.29 0.46 -6.09
N LEU A 16 1.33 0.89 -5.36
CA LEU A 16 2.62 0.19 -5.34
C LEU A 16 2.53 -1.19 -4.67
N VAL A 17 1.73 -1.34 -3.63
CA VAL A 17 1.53 -2.64 -2.96
C VAL A 17 0.86 -3.65 -3.90
N VAL A 18 -0.06 -3.19 -4.75
CA VAL A 18 -0.84 -4.01 -5.69
C VAL A 18 -0.05 -4.32 -6.96
N TRP A 19 0.47 -3.29 -7.63
CA TRP A 19 1.07 -3.43 -8.97
C TRP A 19 2.54 -3.79 -8.94
N GLU A 20 3.27 -3.37 -7.92
CA GLU A 20 4.71 -3.55 -7.84
C GLU A 20 5.06 -4.60 -6.76
N ARG A 21 4.83 -5.88 -7.07
CA ARG A 21 5.06 -6.97 -6.11
C ARG A 21 6.53 -7.23 -5.80
N GLU A 22 7.42 -6.92 -6.73
CA GLU A 22 8.88 -7.01 -6.58
C GLU A 22 9.43 -5.96 -5.59
N LEU A 23 8.73 -4.84 -5.42
CA LEU A 23 9.10 -3.82 -4.44
C LEU A 23 8.86 -4.34 -3.02
N SER A 24 9.85 -4.24 -2.15
CA SER A 24 9.68 -4.60 -0.74
C SER A 24 8.77 -3.60 -0.02
N LEU A 25 8.05 -4.05 1.01
CA LEU A 25 7.20 -3.16 1.81
C LEU A 25 8.01 -2.06 2.52
N THR A 26 9.28 -2.34 2.83
CA THR A 26 10.23 -1.36 3.37
C THR A 26 10.56 -0.28 2.34
N ALA A 27 10.83 -0.65 1.09
CA ALA A 27 11.06 0.30 0.02
C ALA A 27 9.83 1.19 -0.22
N ILE A 28 8.63 0.60 -0.26
CA ILE A 28 7.36 1.35 -0.41
C ILE A 28 7.16 2.31 0.77
N ALA A 29 7.44 1.89 2.00
CA ALA A 29 7.35 2.75 3.17
C ALA A 29 8.24 3.99 3.03
N HIS A 30 9.51 3.82 2.66
CA HIS A 30 10.43 4.93 2.46
C HIS A 30 10.02 5.85 1.30
N LEU A 31 9.60 5.28 0.16
CA LEU A 31 9.10 6.05 -0.99
C LEU A 31 7.90 6.93 -0.60
N MET A 32 7.01 6.40 0.23
CA MET A 32 5.79 7.09 0.67
C MET A 32 5.99 7.93 1.94
N LYS A 33 7.25 8.14 2.37
CA LYS A 33 7.63 8.93 3.56
C LYS A 33 7.05 8.40 4.88
N PHE A 34 6.84 7.09 4.97
CA PHE A 34 6.68 6.41 6.25
C PHE A 34 8.05 6.12 6.87
N SER A 35 8.07 6.07 8.19
CA SER A 35 9.29 5.80 8.95
C SER A 35 9.85 4.40 8.66
N ASP A 36 8.96 3.42 8.53
CA ASP A 36 9.27 2.02 8.32
C ASP A 36 8.04 1.25 7.79
N SER A 37 8.25 -0.03 7.46
CA SER A 37 7.20 -0.93 6.98
C SER A 37 6.08 -1.18 7.99
N SER A 38 6.36 -1.10 9.29
CA SER A 38 5.35 -1.27 10.35
C SER A 38 4.46 -0.03 10.50
N HIS A 39 5.00 1.17 10.33
CA HIS A 39 4.25 2.42 10.25
C HIS A 39 3.31 2.40 9.04
N LEU A 40 3.83 2.02 7.86
CA LEU A 40 3.00 1.79 6.66
C LEU A 40 1.91 0.76 6.94
N ALA A 41 2.24 -0.41 7.50
CA ALA A 41 1.27 -1.48 7.73
C ALA A 41 0.13 -1.08 8.68
N ARG A 42 0.42 -0.30 9.73
CA ARG A 42 -0.60 0.24 10.65
C ARG A 42 -1.52 1.22 9.93
N ALA A 43 -0.95 2.18 9.18
CA ALA A 43 -1.74 3.16 8.43
C ALA A 43 -2.61 2.48 7.36
N PHE A 44 -2.06 1.49 6.66
CA PHE A 44 -2.76 0.72 5.64
C PHE A 44 -3.89 -0.14 6.21
N LYS A 45 -3.66 -0.81 7.34
CA LYS A 45 -4.72 -1.55 8.02
C LYS A 45 -5.82 -0.64 8.54
N TYR A 46 -5.46 0.55 9.04
CA TYR A 46 -6.45 1.53 9.49
C TYR A 46 -7.29 2.08 8.32
N GLY A 47 -6.67 2.36 7.17
CA GLY A 47 -7.36 2.91 5.99
C GLY A 47 -8.13 1.89 5.15
N TYR A 48 -7.63 0.66 5.01
CA TYR A 48 -8.15 -0.36 4.09
C TYR A 48 -8.62 -1.66 4.78
N GLY A 49 -8.52 -1.75 6.11
CA GLY A 49 -8.97 -2.91 6.89
C GLY A 49 -8.04 -4.13 6.90
N MET A 50 -7.06 -4.20 5.99
CA MET A 50 -6.08 -5.29 5.89
C MET A 50 -4.65 -4.77 5.82
N SER A 51 -3.66 -5.57 6.22
CA SER A 51 -2.24 -5.17 6.06
C SER A 51 -1.76 -5.32 4.61
N PRO A 52 -0.68 -4.62 4.21
CA PRO A 52 -0.12 -4.73 2.86
C PRO A 52 0.29 -6.17 2.49
N THR A 53 0.85 -6.91 3.44
CA THR A 53 1.23 -8.32 3.27
C THR A 53 0.02 -9.21 3.04
N GLN A 54 -1.05 -9.01 3.83
CA GLN A 54 -2.31 -9.72 3.62
C GLN A 54 -2.89 -9.39 2.25
N PHE A 55 -2.86 -8.12 1.84
CA PHE A 55 -3.34 -7.69 0.53
C PHE A 55 -2.59 -8.41 -0.60
N ARG A 56 -1.25 -8.44 -0.55
CA ARG A 56 -0.41 -9.14 -1.53
C ARG A 56 -0.66 -10.64 -1.63
N ASN A 57 -1.08 -11.27 -0.53
CA ASN A 57 -1.35 -12.70 -0.46
C ASN A 57 -2.84 -13.03 -0.66
N HIS A 58 -3.70 -12.03 -0.73
CA HIS A 58 -5.12 -12.22 -0.90
C HIS A 58 -5.46 -12.41 -2.38
N LYS A 59 -6.32 -13.39 -2.68
CA LYS A 59 -6.89 -13.64 -4.02
C LYS A 59 -7.59 -12.42 -4.65
N LEU A 60 -7.81 -11.35 -3.89
CA LEU A 60 -8.36 -10.11 -4.43
C LEU A 60 -7.39 -9.46 -5.41
N VAL A 61 -6.08 -9.56 -5.19
CA VAL A 61 -5.06 -9.07 -6.13
C VAL A 61 -5.15 -9.77 -7.49
N GLU A 62 -5.55 -11.05 -7.52
CA GLU A 62 -5.81 -11.75 -8.79
C GLU A 62 -6.99 -11.14 -9.55
N ILE A 63 -8.01 -10.64 -8.85
CA ILE A 63 -9.19 -10.04 -9.46
C ILE A 63 -8.90 -8.61 -9.97
N ILE A 64 -8.21 -7.76 -9.19
CA ILE A 64 -7.84 -6.39 -9.60
C ILE A 64 -6.67 -6.36 -10.60
N GLY A 65 -5.72 -7.29 -10.51
CA GLY A 65 -4.56 -7.38 -11.39
C GLY A 65 -4.89 -7.60 -12.87
N THR A 66 -6.13 -8.01 -13.18
CA THR A 66 -6.64 -8.15 -14.55
C THR A 66 -7.04 -6.83 -15.21
N ARG A 67 -7.06 -5.71 -14.47
CA ARG A 67 -7.42 -4.38 -14.99
C ARG A 67 -6.36 -3.34 -14.62
N ARG A 68 -5.19 -3.39 -15.26
CA ARG A 68 -4.29 -2.23 -15.32
C ARG A 68 -4.74 -1.40 -16.52
N PRO A 69 -5.45 -0.26 -16.36
CA PRO A 69 -5.68 0.63 -17.50
C PRO A 69 -4.31 1.16 -17.95
N GLY A 70 -4.01 0.93 -19.23
CA GLY A 70 -2.81 1.45 -19.89
C GLY A 70 -2.88 2.95 -20.11
#